data_AF-A0A0S2I1L4-F1
#
_entry.id   AF-A0A0S2I1L4-F1
#
_cell.length_a   1.000
_cell.length_b   1.000
_cell.length_c   1.000
_cell.angle_alpha   90.00
_cell.angle_beta   90.00
_cell.angle_gamma   90.00
#
_symmetry.space_group_name_H-M   'P 1'
#
loop_
_entity.id
_entity.type
_entity.pdbx_description
1 polymer ?
#
loop_
_entity_poly.entity_id
_entity_poly.type
_entity_poly.pdbx_seq_one_letter_code
_entity_poly.pdbx_strand_id
1 'polypeptide(L)'
;MPKEVSITHFLNHLVHVTLIDVRTPAEFEKGHIPGAVNIPLFSNKERAHVGTVYKQESRDAAIELGYQYVNPRLKKYIAESEKVAPDGNVVVYCWRGGMRSHAFAKHLKKNGFKEVYVIEHGYKAYRNLAVNNYTEGDLRVLGGYTGSGKTHILHEIAKRGEQVIDLEGLANHKGSAFGNIGLGAQPTTEQFANNLYWEWHKLDFSKPIWIEDESVNIGDVNLPVPLFRRMRQADLFFLEMSKAVRAKLLVEEYTVDNKEKLASAIQRIRKRLGTQNTKTALLKLQENNFYEVALIALGYYDKYYKKGMEKRNSGHVQVIKLKNTNALTNAKQILKLQYV
;
A
#
# COMPACT_ATOMS: atom_id res chain seq x y z
N MET A 1 28.87 15.18 16.55
CA MET A 1 28.65 14.69 15.16
C MET A 1 27.27 14.08 15.06
N PRO A 2 26.65 13.98 13.87
CA PRO A 2 25.45 13.16 13.68
C PRO A 2 25.72 11.69 14.04
N LYS A 3 24.71 10.99 14.56
CA LYS A 3 24.78 9.55 14.88
C LYS A 3 24.25 8.75 13.69
N GLU A 4 24.87 7.62 13.37
CA GLU A 4 24.31 6.68 12.39
C GLU A 4 23.37 5.70 13.10
N VAL A 5 22.27 5.34 12.42
CA VAL A 5 21.29 4.35 12.92
C VAL A 5 20.87 3.43 11.79
N SER A 6 20.76 2.14 12.10
CA SER A 6 20.19 1.18 11.15
C SER A 6 18.71 1.46 10.94
N ILE A 7 18.18 1.01 9.80
CA ILE A 7 16.74 1.17 9.51
C ILE A 7 15.86 0.43 10.54
N THR A 8 16.31 -0.72 11.04
CA THR A 8 15.59 -1.47 12.08
C THR A 8 15.57 -0.74 13.41
N HIS A 9 16.69 -0.11 13.80
CA HIS A 9 16.72 0.72 15.02
C HIS A 9 15.77 1.92 14.89
N PHE A 10 15.72 2.56 13.71
CA PHE A 10 14.77 3.62 13.44
C PHE A 10 13.31 3.14 13.65
N LEU A 11 12.93 2.03 13.01
CA LEU A 11 11.56 1.49 13.09
C LEU A 11 11.14 1.11 14.51
N ASN A 12 12.08 0.62 15.33
CA ASN A 12 11.75 0.15 16.68
C ASN A 12 11.80 1.26 17.75
N HIS A 13 12.59 2.31 17.54
CA HIS A 13 12.91 3.26 18.62
C HIS A 13 12.77 4.73 18.26
N LEU A 14 12.79 5.09 16.97
CA LEU A 14 12.85 6.49 16.53
C LEU A 14 11.71 6.90 15.59
N VAL A 15 10.67 6.07 15.42
CA VAL A 15 9.50 6.40 14.58
C VAL A 15 8.74 7.64 15.05
N HIS A 16 8.91 8.04 16.32
CA HIS A 16 8.33 9.25 16.90
C HIS A 16 9.16 10.52 16.60
N VAL A 17 10.39 10.36 16.10
CA VAL A 17 11.30 11.47 15.75
C VAL A 17 11.04 11.91 14.31
N THR A 18 11.07 13.21 14.05
CA THR A 18 10.84 13.75 12.70
C THR A 18 11.83 13.18 11.68
N LEU A 19 11.28 12.57 10.63
CA LEU A 19 12.03 11.95 9.55
C LEU A 19 12.13 12.90 8.35
N ILE A 20 13.34 13.25 7.92
CA ILE A 20 13.60 14.16 6.80
C ILE A 20 14.21 13.38 5.63
N ASP A 21 13.51 13.41 4.49
CA ASP A 21 13.99 12.91 3.21
C ASP A 21 14.65 14.04 2.40
N VAL A 22 15.96 13.95 2.18
CA VAL A 22 16.71 14.96 1.41
C VAL A 22 16.86 14.65 -0.08
N ARG A 23 16.15 13.64 -0.58
CA ARG A 23 16.08 13.32 -2.01
C ARG A 23 15.25 14.35 -2.77
N THR A 24 15.30 14.29 -4.10
CA THR A 24 14.53 15.23 -4.94
C THR A 24 13.02 15.01 -4.80
N PRO A 25 12.19 15.99 -5.22
CA PRO A 25 10.75 15.83 -5.20
C PRO A 25 10.26 14.62 -6.00
N ALA A 26 10.85 14.32 -7.17
CA ALA A 26 10.46 13.13 -7.93
C ALA A 26 10.87 11.80 -7.27
N GLU A 27 12.03 11.76 -6.59
CA GLU A 27 12.42 10.58 -5.80
C GLU A 27 11.44 10.35 -4.64
N PHE A 28 10.97 11.42 -3.98
CA PHE A 28 10.02 11.37 -2.87
C PHE A 28 8.61 10.97 -3.31
N GLU A 29 8.10 11.59 -4.38
CA GLU A 29 6.77 11.30 -4.96
C GLU A 29 6.68 9.86 -5.46
N LYS A 30 7.78 9.34 -6.03
CA LYS A 30 7.84 7.94 -6.44
C LYS A 30 7.68 7.00 -5.25
N GLY A 31 8.30 7.31 -4.12
CA GLY A 31 8.06 6.59 -2.88
C GLY A 31 9.06 6.99 -1.79
N HIS A 32 8.58 7.07 -0.55
CA HIS A 32 9.30 7.49 0.64
C HIS A 32 8.90 6.64 1.86
N ILE A 33 9.69 6.74 2.94
CA ILE A 33 9.34 6.09 4.21
C ILE A 33 8.11 6.82 4.78
N PRO A 34 7.04 6.12 5.20
CA PRO A 34 5.85 6.78 5.72
C PRO A 34 6.18 7.74 6.88
N GLY A 35 5.53 8.90 6.87
CA GLY A 35 5.78 9.98 7.84
C GLY A 35 6.98 10.89 7.53
N ALA A 36 7.76 10.62 6.48
CA ALA A 36 8.87 11.48 6.09
C ALA A 36 8.40 12.84 5.53
N VAL A 37 9.11 13.91 5.89
CA VAL A 37 8.98 15.23 5.27
C VAL A 37 10.09 15.42 4.23
N ASN A 38 9.75 15.87 3.03
CA ASN A 38 10.76 16.14 2.00
C ASN A 38 11.39 17.53 2.17
N ILE A 39 12.71 17.58 2.36
CA ILE A 39 13.52 18.81 2.27
C ILE A 39 14.58 18.59 1.19
N PRO A 40 14.25 18.82 -0.09
CA PRO A 40 15.08 18.40 -1.21
C PRO A 40 16.32 19.29 -1.35
N LEU A 41 17.50 18.69 -1.18
CA LEU A 41 18.78 19.39 -1.39
C LEU A 41 19.01 19.78 -2.86
N PHE A 42 18.34 19.08 -3.77
CA PHE A 42 18.43 19.31 -5.21
C PHE A 42 17.04 19.31 -5.85
N SER A 43 16.85 20.17 -6.84
CA SER A 43 15.77 19.98 -7.82
C SER A 43 16.03 18.73 -8.68
N ASN A 44 15.00 18.24 -9.38
CA ASN A 44 15.15 17.08 -10.28
C ASN A 44 16.23 17.33 -11.36
N LYS A 45 16.30 18.56 -11.90
CA LYS A 45 17.28 18.94 -12.93
C LYS A 45 18.70 19.01 -12.36
N GLU A 46 18.86 19.64 -11.20
CA GLU A 46 20.16 19.71 -10.49
C GLU A 46 20.69 18.32 -10.15
N ARG A 47 19.82 17.43 -9.65
CA ARG A 47 20.19 16.05 -9.34
C ARG A 47 20.64 15.28 -10.57
N ALA A 48 19.97 15.47 -11.71
CA ALA A 48 20.38 14.86 -12.97
C ALA A 48 21.78 15.38 -13.36
N HIS A 49 22.00 16.69 -13.29
CA HIS A 49 23.28 17.30 -13.62
C HIS A 49 24.43 16.81 -12.73
N VAL A 50 24.27 16.84 -11.39
CA VAL A 50 25.25 16.29 -10.44
C VAL A 50 25.52 14.81 -10.72
N GLY A 51 24.49 14.04 -11.09
CA GLY A 51 24.62 12.64 -11.47
C GLY A 51 25.43 12.43 -12.75
N THR A 52 25.25 13.30 -13.74
CA THR A 52 26.02 13.29 -15.00
C THR A 52 27.49 13.59 -14.73
N VAL A 53 27.80 14.69 -14.02
CA VAL A 53 29.18 15.06 -13.65
C VAL A 53 29.86 13.94 -12.85
N TYR A 54 29.16 13.32 -11.90
CA TYR A 54 29.70 12.20 -11.13
C TYR A 54 30.11 11.02 -12.01
N LYS A 55 29.33 10.72 -13.07
CA LYS A 55 29.58 9.59 -13.96
C LYS A 55 30.59 9.90 -15.06
N GLN A 56 30.58 11.12 -15.58
CA GLN A 56 31.33 11.51 -16.78
C GLN A 56 32.65 12.22 -16.48
N GLU A 57 32.77 12.88 -15.34
CA GLU A 57 33.96 13.65 -14.97
C GLU A 57 34.66 13.03 -13.77
N SER A 58 34.26 13.40 -12.55
CA SER A 58 34.84 12.86 -11.33
C SER A 58 33.89 13.00 -10.14
N ARG A 59 34.18 12.22 -9.10
CA ARG A 59 33.49 12.32 -7.81
C ARG A 59 33.66 13.72 -7.20
N ASP A 60 34.86 14.29 -7.25
CA ASP A 60 35.15 15.57 -6.59
C ASP A 60 34.47 16.74 -7.29
N ALA A 61 34.47 16.78 -8.63
CA ALA A 61 33.73 17.77 -9.40
C ALA A 61 32.22 17.74 -9.09
N ALA A 62 31.64 16.54 -8.96
CA ALA A 62 30.22 16.40 -8.60
C ALA A 62 29.92 16.87 -7.17
N ILE A 63 30.87 16.69 -6.24
CA ILE A 63 30.75 17.19 -4.87
C ILE A 63 30.79 18.73 -4.86
N GLU A 64 31.74 19.32 -5.57
CA GLU A 64 31.86 20.78 -5.70
C GLU A 64 30.59 21.40 -6.28
N LEU A 65 30.11 20.85 -7.40
CA LEU A 65 28.85 21.27 -8.01
C LEU A 65 27.66 21.12 -7.05
N GLY A 66 27.62 20.02 -6.28
CA GLY A 66 26.62 19.82 -5.25
C GLY A 66 26.60 20.93 -4.20
N TYR A 67 27.77 21.37 -3.72
CA TYR A 67 27.89 22.49 -2.79
C TYR A 67 27.47 23.81 -3.42
N GLN A 68 27.83 24.08 -4.67
CA GLN A 68 27.39 25.28 -5.40
C GLN A 68 25.86 25.37 -5.46
N TYR A 69 25.17 24.25 -5.63
CA TYR A 69 23.71 24.22 -5.60
C TYR A 69 23.11 24.37 -4.20
N VAL A 70 23.70 23.73 -3.18
CA VAL A 70 23.10 23.69 -1.83
C VAL A 70 23.38 24.95 -1.02
N ASN A 71 24.61 25.48 -1.09
CA ASN A 71 25.07 26.57 -0.21
C ASN A 71 24.16 27.82 -0.23
N PRO A 72 23.70 28.32 -1.39
CA PRO A 72 22.82 29.49 -1.44
C PRO A 72 21.46 29.27 -0.74
N ARG A 73 21.03 28.00 -0.63
CA ARG A 73 19.73 27.59 -0.07
C ARG A 73 19.83 27.03 1.34
N LEU A 74 21.04 26.93 1.91
CA LEU A 74 21.27 26.26 3.18
C LEU A 74 20.46 26.88 4.33
N LYS A 75 20.44 28.22 4.46
CA LYS A 75 19.64 28.91 5.49
C LYS A 75 18.16 28.56 5.40
N LYS A 76 17.62 28.45 4.18
CA LYS A 76 16.23 28.06 3.95
C LYS A 76 15.98 26.63 4.42
N TYR A 77 16.86 25.68 4.09
CA TYR A 77 16.72 24.28 4.51
C TYR A 77 16.77 24.10 6.03
N ILE A 78 17.62 24.87 6.73
CA ILE A 78 17.67 24.88 8.19
C ILE A 78 16.34 25.38 8.76
N ALA A 79 15.85 26.53 8.27
CA ALA A 79 14.58 27.09 8.73
C ALA A 79 13.37 26.18 8.44
N GLU A 80 13.36 25.47 7.31
CA GLU A 80 12.35 24.45 7.00
C GLU A 80 12.44 23.26 7.95
N SER A 81 13.66 22.84 8.32
CA SER A 81 13.88 21.75 9.29
C SER A 81 13.42 22.13 10.69
N GLU A 82 13.64 23.38 11.12
CA GLU A 82 13.19 23.88 12.44
C GLU A 82 11.67 23.89 12.56
N LYS A 83 10.96 24.20 11.46
CA LYS A 83 9.50 24.18 11.43
C LYS A 83 8.92 22.78 11.65
N VAL A 84 9.58 21.75 11.16
CA VAL A 84 9.07 20.37 11.20
C VAL A 84 9.65 19.55 12.36
N ALA A 85 10.72 20.03 12.98
CA ALA A 85 11.36 19.44 14.15
C ALA A 85 11.74 20.53 15.17
N PRO A 86 10.75 21.21 15.78
CA PRO A 86 11.00 22.33 16.70
C PRO A 86 11.69 21.91 17.99
N ASP A 87 11.63 20.62 18.37
CA ASP A 87 12.35 20.06 19.50
C ASP A 87 13.86 19.85 19.22
N GLY A 88 14.26 19.96 17.95
CA GLY A 88 15.62 19.79 17.46
C GLY A 88 16.02 18.33 17.24
N ASN A 89 15.08 17.38 17.26
CA ASN A 89 15.35 15.95 17.09
C ASN A 89 14.95 15.48 15.69
N VAL A 90 15.91 14.95 14.93
CA VAL A 90 15.69 14.59 13.52
C VAL A 90 16.41 13.30 13.13
N VAL A 91 15.79 12.56 12.23
CA VAL A 91 16.40 11.45 11.49
C VAL A 91 16.45 11.87 10.02
N VAL A 92 17.62 11.80 9.40
CA VAL A 92 17.82 12.24 8.00
C VAL A 92 18.19 11.06 7.13
N TYR A 93 17.61 10.97 5.93
CA TYR A 93 18.05 9.99 4.94
C TYR A 93 18.11 10.56 3.53
N CYS A 94 18.95 9.94 2.71
CA CYS A 94 18.93 10.09 1.26
C CYS A 94 18.81 8.70 0.62
N TRP A 95 18.99 8.57 -0.70
CA TRP A 95 18.82 7.28 -1.38
C TRP A 95 19.66 6.13 -0.78
N ARG A 96 20.93 6.38 -0.44
CA ARG A 96 21.91 5.34 0.01
C ARG A 96 22.58 5.67 1.34
N GLY A 97 22.10 6.66 2.09
CA GLY A 97 22.77 7.10 3.31
C GLY A 97 24.18 7.63 3.03
N GLY A 98 24.42 8.21 1.85
CA GLY A 98 25.73 8.70 1.44
C GLY A 98 25.99 10.15 1.86
N MET A 99 26.78 10.86 1.07
CA MET A 99 27.20 12.23 1.38
C MET A 99 26.05 13.23 1.56
N ARG A 100 24.94 13.10 0.80
CA ARG A 100 23.79 14.03 0.86
C ARG A 100 23.22 14.14 2.28
N SER A 101 22.82 13.01 2.87
CA SER A 101 22.24 13.00 4.23
C SER A 101 23.28 13.34 5.29
N HIS A 102 24.51 12.85 5.16
CA HIS A 102 25.58 13.14 6.11
C HIS A 102 25.99 14.61 6.15
N ALA A 103 26.15 15.26 4.99
CA ALA A 103 26.49 16.67 4.91
C ALA A 103 25.37 17.53 5.52
N PHE A 104 24.11 17.25 5.15
CA PHE A 104 22.99 17.99 5.69
C PHE A 104 22.82 17.79 7.21
N ALA A 105 22.94 16.56 7.70
CA ALA A 105 22.92 16.26 9.13
C ALA A 105 24.03 17.01 9.90
N LYS A 106 25.24 17.13 9.33
CA LYS A 106 26.31 17.95 9.92
C LYS A 106 25.91 19.42 10.00
N HIS A 107 25.24 19.97 8.98
CA HIS A 107 24.75 21.33 9.02
C HIS A 107 23.64 21.52 10.07
N LEU A 108 22.67 20.61 10.17
CA LEU A 108 21.64 20.66 11.22
C LEU A 108 22.27 20.68 12.61
N LYS A 109 23.21 19.76 12.88
CA LYS A 109 23.92 19.69 14.17
C LYS A 109 24.70 20.98 14.48
N LYS A 110 25.31 21.62 13.48
CA LYS A 110 26.02 22.90 13.63
C LYS A 110 25.08 24.09 13.87
N ASN A 111 23.82 23.99 13.46
CA ASN A 111 22.81 25.04 13.61
C ASN A 111 21.81 24.72 14.75
N GLY A 112 22.26 24.05 15.82
CA GLY A 112 21.50 23.96 17.08
C GLY A 112 20.57 22.75 17.22
N PHE A 113 20.47 21.86 16.23
CA PHE A 113 19.70 20.61 16.39
C PHE A 113 20.33 19.70 17.45
N LYS A 114 19.50 19.19 18.36
CA LYS A 114 19.92 18.46 19.56
C LYS A 114 20.29 17.02 19.22
N GLU A 115 19.36 16.20 18.76
CA GLU A 115 19.63 14.83 18.34
C GLU A 115 19.48 14.69 16.83
N VAL A 116 20.57 14.35 16.15
CA VAL A 116 20.60 14.25 14.68
C VAL A 116 21.11 12.87 14.31
N TYR A 117 20.23 12.09 13.70
CA TYR A 117 20.52 10.74 13.24
C TYR A 117 20.56 10.67 11.71
N VAL A 118 21.32 9.73 11.16
CA VAL A 118 21.35 9.41 9.73
C VAL A 118 21.03 7.93 9.53
N ILE A 119 20.07 7.62 8.66
CA ILE A 119 19.75 6.22 8.34
C ILE A 119 20.88 5.62 7.50
N GLU A 120 21.52 4.60 8.05
CA GLU A 120 22.52 3.79 7.36
C GLU A 120 21.93 3.16 6.09
N HIS A 121 22.67 3.24 4.99
CA HIS A 121 22.23 2.80 3.67
C HIS A 121 20.94 3.49 3.14
N GLY A 122 20.40 4.48 3.87
CA GLY A 122 19.32 5.38 3.48
C GLY A 122 18.01 4.68 3.10
N TYR A 123 17.25 5.32 2.21
CA TYR A 123 15.96 4.82 1.72
C TYR A 123 16.06 3.41 1.12
N LYS A 124 17.19 3.06 0.49
CA LYS A 124 17.42 1.72 -0.06
C LYS A 124 17.31 0.63 1.01
N ALA A 125 17.74 0.90 2.24
CA ALA A 125 17.62 -0.05 3.36
C ALA A 125 16.15 -0.38 3.66
N TYR A 126 15.32 0.66 3.82
CA TYR A 126 13.89 0.51 4.00
C TYR A 126 13.23 -0.18 2.82
N ARG A 127 13.60 0.22 1.59
CA ARG A 127 13.03 -0.37 0.38
C ARG A 127 13.31 -1.87 0.27
N ASN A 128 14.50 -2.31 0.68
CA ASN A 128 14.85 -3.72 0.71
C ASN A 128 13.93 -4.50 1.67
N LEU A 129 13.69 -3.98 2.87
CA LEU A 129 12.76 -4.58 3.81
C LEU A 129 11.34 -4.62 3.23
N ALA A 130 10.88 -3.51 2.67
CA ALA A 130 9.53 -3.37 2.14
C ALA A 130 9.19 -4.29 0.96
N VAL A 131 10.20 -4.79 0.25
CA VAL A 131 10.00 -5.73 -0.87
C VAL A 131 10.22 -7.18 -0.44
N ASN A 132 11.10 -7.43 0.54
CA ASN A 132 11.60 -8.78 0.81
C ASN A 132 11.18 -9.38 2.16
N ASN A 133 10.85 -8.56 3.17
CA ASN A 133 10.73 -9.03 4.55
C ASN A 133 9.27 -9.31 4.98
N TYR A 134 8.73 -10.41 4.46
CA TYR A 134 7.37 -10.89 4.77
C TYR A 134 7.37 -12.35 5.24
N THR A 135 8.41 -12.82 5.94
CA THR A 135 8.61 -14.25 6.22
C THR A 135 7.97 -14.75 7.52
N GLU A 136 7.56 -13.85 8.42
CA GLU A 136 7.15 -14.17 9.80
C GLU A 136 5.62 -14.17 10.00
N GLY A 137 5.15 -14.77 11.10
CA GLY A 137 3.75 -14.78 11.54
C GLY A 137 2.84 -15.83 10.89
N ASP A 138 1.71 -16.15 11.52
CA ASP A 138 0.66 -17.01 10.95
C ASP A 138 -0.27 -16.18 10.06
N LEU A 139 -0.27 -16.43 8.74
CA LEU A 139 -1.06 -15.67 7.77
C LEU A 139 -2.38 -16.38 7.49
N ARG A 140 -3.49 -15.63 7.58
CA ARG A 140 -4.84 -16.10 7.29
C ARG A 140 -5.49 -15.23 6.24
N VAL A 141 -5.93 -15.88 5.18
CA VAL A 141 -6.45 -15.18 4.00
C VAL A 141 -7.97 -15.23 4.03
N LEU A 142 -8.61 -14.06 4.07
CA LEU A 142 -10.05 -13.93 3.90
C LEU A 142 -10.37 -13.76 2.42
N GLY A 143 -10.89 -14.81 1.80
CA GLY A 143 -11.35 -14.80 0.42
C GLY A 143 -12.86 -14.93 0.30
N GLY A 144 -13.36 -14.82 -0.90
CA GLY A 144 -14.79 -14.95 -1.16
C GLY A 144 -15.20 -14.24 -2.43
N TYR A 145 -16.40 -14.57 -2.91
CA TYR A 145 -16.94 -13.97 -4.12
C TYR A 145 -17.07 -12.44 -4.00
N THR A 146 -16.92 -11.72 -5.12
CA THR A 146 -17.17 -10.27 -5.18
C THR A 146 -18.54 -9.92 -4.59
N GLY A 147 -18.60 -8.87 -3.77
CA GLY A 147 -19.81 -8.44 -3.08
C GLY A 147 -20.14 -9.25 -1.82
N SER A 148 -19.22 -10.08 -1.29
CA SER A 148 -19.44 -10.79 -0.01
C SER A 148 -19.17 -9.96 1.25
N GLY A 149 -18.73 -8.70 1.11
CA GLY A 149 -18.47 -7.80 2.25
C GLY A 149 -17.17 -8.06 3.00
N LYS A 150 -16.14 -8.61 2.33
CA LYS A 150 -14.83 -8.99 2.93
C LYS A 150 -14.20 -7.85 3.73
N THR A 151 -14.08 -6.67 3.12
CA THR A 151 -13.43 -5.49 3.71
C THR A 151 -14.12 -5.09 5.02
N HIS A 152 -15.46 -4.99 5.01
CA HIS A 152 -16.25 -4.69 6.22
C HIS A 152 -16.07 -5.75 7.32
N ILE A 153 -15.99 -7.03 6.93
CA ILE A 153 -15.74 -8.13 7.87
C ILE A 153 -14.33 -8.03 8.49
N LEU A 154 -13.30 -7.73 7.69
CA LEU A 154 -11.94 -7.54 8.17
C LEU A 154 -11.84 -6.35 9.13
N HIS A 155 -12.50 -5.24 8.85
CA HIS A 155 -12.55 -4.11 9.79
C HIS A 155 -13.23 -4.49 11.10
N GLU A 156 -14.28 -5.32 11.06
CA GLU A 156 -14.92 -5.84 12.26
C GLU A 156 -14.01 -6.82 13.03
N ILE A 157 -13.20 -7.63 12.33
CA ILE A 157 -12.17 -8.48 12.93
C ILE A 157 -11.11 -7.60 13.63
N ALA A 158 -10.62 -6.54 12.98
CA ALA A 158 -9.66 -5.60 13.54
C ALA A 158 -10.19 -4.91 14.82
N LYS A 159 -11.45 -4.46 14.81
CA LYS A 159 -12.12 -3.85 15.98
C LYS A 159 -12.20 -4.79 17.20
N ARG A 160 -12.04 -6.09 17.00
CA ARG A 160 -12.03 -7.10 18.07
C ARG A 160 -10.62 -7.43 18.58
N GLY A 161 -9.59 -6.70 18.11
CA GLY A 161 -8.21 -6.83 18.58
C GLY A 161 -7.37 -7.84 17.78
N GLU A 162 -7.90 -8.42 16.71
CA GLU A 162 -7.14 -9.26 15.79
C GLU A 162 -6.31 -8.39 14.84
N GLN A 163 -5.20 -8.93 14.34
CA GLN A 163 -4.33 -8.20 13.43
C GLN A 163 -4.82 -8.31 11.99
N VAL A 164 -4.98 -7.18 11.31
CA VAL A 164 -5.49 -7.12 9.94
C VAL A 164 -4.60 -6.22 9.10
N ILE A 165 -4.25 -6.69 7.91
CA ILE A 165 -3.66 -5.88 6.84
C ILE A 165 -4.72 -5.67 5.76
N ASP A 166 -5.18 -4.43 5.63
CA ASP A 166 -6.13 -3.98 4.61
C ASP A 166 -5.38 -3.59 3.32
N LEU A 167 -5.22 -4.54 2.41
CA LEU A 167 -4.47 -4.34 1.16
C LEU A 167 -5.21 -3.40 0.21
N GLU A 168 -6.54 -3.53 0.10
CA GLU A 168 -7.40 -2.65 -0.68
C GLU A 168 -7.31 -1.21 -0.19
N GLY A 169 -7.34 -1.00 1.13
CA GLY A 169 -7.16 0.30 1.77
C GLY A 169 -5.78 0.90 1.51
N LEU A 170 -4.71 0.10 1.66
CA LEU A 170 -3.33 0.53 1.36
C LEU A 170 -3.12 0.85 -0.12
N ALA A 171 -3.81 0.13 -1.02
CA ALA A 171 -3.79 0.37 -2.46
C ALA A 171 -4.74 1.48 -2.89
N ASN A 172 -5.65 1.94 -2.03
CA ASN A 172 -6.77 2.83 -2.39
C ASN A 172 -7.57 2.25 -3.58
N HIS A 173 -7.93 0.97 -3.51
CA HIS A 173 -8.59 0.23 -4.60
C HIS A 173 -9.41 -0.97 -4.10
N LYS A 174 -10.65 -1.16 -4.58
CA LYS A 174 -11.55 -2.26 -4.17
C LYS A 174 -11.38 -3.60 -4.92
N GLY A 175 -10.13 -4.02 -5.17
CA GLY A 175 -9.81 -5.37 -5.70
C GLY A 175 -10.50 -5.84 -7.01
N SER A 176 -11.11 -4.95 -7.79
CA SER A 176 -11.99 -5.33 -8.92
C SER A 176 -11.89 -4.40 -10.13
N ALA A 177 -12.48 -4.77 -11.26
CA ALA A 177 -12.57 -3.88 -12.43
C ALA A 177 -13.42 -2.61 -12.17
N PHE A 178 -14.12 -2.55 -11.04
CA PHE A 178 -14.85 -1.38 -10.56
C PHE A 178 -14.11 -0.66 -9.43
N GLY A 179 -12.93 -1.16 -9.02
CA GLY A 179 -12.29 -0.82 -7.75
C GLY A 179 -11.77 0.61 -7.61
N ASN A 180 -11.57 1.34 -8.70
CA ASN A 180 -11.22 2.77 -8.68
C ASN A 180 -12.43 3.71 -8.50
N ILE A 181 -13.66 3.20 -8.53
CA ILE A 181 -14.86 4.05 -8.49
C ILE A 181 -15.09 4.57 -7.07
N GLY A 182 -15.16 5.89 -6.95
CA GLY A 182 -15.38 6.60 -5.68
C GLY A 182 -14.11 6.75 -4.82
N LEU A 183 -12.94 6.38 -5.35
CA LEU A 183 -11.66 6.47 -4.64
C LEU A 183 -10.73 7.52 -5.26
N GLY A 184 -9.74 7.95 -4.48
CA GLY A 184 -8.69 8.86 -4.94
C GLY A 184 -7.67 8.18 -5.87
N ALA A 185 -6.55 8.84 -6.13
CA ALA A 185 -5.44 8.22 -6.86
C ALA A 185 -4.84 7.06 -6.06
N GLN A 186 -4.47 5.97 -6.73
CA GLN A 186 -3.67 4.92 -6.12
C GLN A 186 -2.25 5.43 -5.84
N PRO A 187 -1.59 4.92 -4.79
CA PRO A 187 -0.16 5.15 -4.62
C PRO A 187 0.62 4.52 -5.78
N THR A 188 1.88 4.92 -5.95
CA THR A 188 2.78 4.16 -6.84
C THR A 188 2.97 2.74 -6.28
N THR A 189 3.39 1.78 -7.12
CA THR A 189 3.79 0.44 -6.63
C THR A 189 4.90 0.52 -5.58
N GLU A 190 5.77 1.53 -5.67
CA GLU A 190 6.84 1.74 -4.70
C GLU A 190 6.27 2.20 -3.36
N GLN A 191 5.40 3.22 -3.35
CA GLN A 191 4.77 3.71 -2.13
C GLN A 191 3.81 2.70 -1.50
N PHE A 192 3.06 1.93 -2.31
CA PHE A 192 2.21 0.86 -1.82
C PHE A 192 3.01 -0.16 -0.97
N ALA A 193 4.11 -0.68 -1.51
CA ALA A 193 4.96 -1.61 -0.76
C ALA A 193 5.59 -0.96 0.48
N ASN A 194 5.88 0.35 0.46
CA ASN A 194 6.37 1.06 1.64
C ASN A 194 5.31 1.15 2.74
N ASN A 195 4.07 1.51 2.38
CA ASN A 195 2.95 1.60 3.31
C ASN A 195 2.60 0.22 3.88
N LEU A 196 2.60 -0.81 3.02
CA LEU A 196 2.37 -2.19 3.43
C LEU A 196 3.39 -2.65 4.48
N TYR A 197 4.68 -2.43 4.24
CA TYR A 197 5.71 -2.80 5.22
C TYR A 197 5.63 -1.97 6.50
N TRP A 198 5.18 -0.72 6.39
CA TRP A 198 4.93 0.12 7.55
C TRP A 198 3.84 -0.44 8.46
N GLU A 199 2.78 -1.05 7.92
CA GLU A 199 1.83 -1.77 8.77
C GLU A 199 2.37 -3.13 9.20
N TRP A 200 3.09 -3.84 8.32
CA TRP A 200 3.64 -5.17 8.61
C TRP A 200 4.62 -5.19 9.79
N HIS A 201 5.54 -4.22 9.90
CA HIS A 201 6.55 -4.24 10.96
C HIS A 201 5.99 -3.96 12.37
N LYS A 202 4.75 -3.46 12.47
CA LYS A 202 4.08 -3.21 13.76
C LYS A 202 3.38 -4.46 14.31
N LEU A 203 3.31 -5.53 13.51
CA LEU A 203 2.59 -6.74 13.86
C LEU A 203 3.34 -7.53 14.95
N ASP A 204 2.55 -8.11 15.85
CA ASP A 204 2.94 -9.13 16.80
C ASP A 204 2.86 -10.51 16.12
N PHE A 205 4.01 -11.02 15.67
CA PHE A 205 4.08 -12.29 14.94
C PHE A 205 3.73 -13.54 15.77
N SER A 206 3.48 -13.40 17.08
CA SER A 206 2.92 -14.48 17.90
C SER A 206 1.42 -14.67 17.69
N LYS A 207 0.76 -13.70 17.05
CA LYS A 207 -0.67 -13.72 16.76
C LYS A 207 -0.94 -13.91 15.26
N PRO A 208 -2.12 -14.45 14.90
CA PRO A 208 -2.54 -14.52 13.51
C PRO A 208 -2.64 -13.14 12.84
N ILE A 209 -2.42 -13.12 11.54
CA ILE A 209 -2.48 -11.94 10.67
C ILE A 209 -3.53 -12.21 9.59
N TRP A 210 -4.61 -11.45 9.61
CA TRP A 210 -5.66 -11.53 8.61
C TRP A 210 -5.35 -10.62 7.42
N ILE A 211 -5.54 -11.13 6.21
CA ILE A 211 -5.30 -10.39 4.97
C ILE A 211 -6.35 -10.74 3.91
N GLU A 212 -6.57 -9.83 2.97
CA GLU A 212 -7.49 -10.04 1.84
C GLU A 212 -6.92 -11.02 0.81
N ASP A 213 -7.78 -11.83 0.19
CA ASP A 213 -7.41 -12.73 -0.92
C ASP A 213 -7.23 -12.01 -2.25
N GLU A 214 -6.32 -11.04 -2.27
CA GLU A 214 -6.04 -10.26 -3.48
C GLU A 214 -5.11 -10.98 -4.46
N SER A 215 -5.25 -10.61 -5.73
CA SER A 215 -4.32 -11.07 -6.76
C SER A 215 -2.96 -10.37 -6.61
N VAL A 216 -1.93 -10.83 -7.32
CA VAL A 216 -0.61 -10.16 -7.31
C VAL A 216 -0.69 -8.68 -7.72
N ASN A 217 -1.74 -8.30 -8.46
CA ASN A 217 -2.06 -6.92 -8.80
C ASN A 217 -3.32 -6.48 -8.06
N ILE A 218 -3.29 -5.27 -7.50
CA ILE A 218 -4.46 -4.58 -6.96
C ILE A 218 -4.56 -3.27 -7.73
N GLY A 219 -5.46 -3.22 -8.72
CA GLY A 219 -5.49 -2.08 -9.65
C GLY A 219 -4.17 -1.95 -10.41
N ASP A 220 -3.46 -0.84 -10.18
CA ASP A 220 -2.19 -0.52 -10.85
C ASP A 220 -0.96 -0.81 -9.96
N VAL A 221 -1.16 -1.25 -8.72
CA VAL A 221 -0.07 -1.62 -7.80
C VAL A 221 0.16 -3.12 -7.73
N ASN A 222 1.39 -3.50 -7.42
CA ASN A 222 1.82 -4.90 -7.31
C ASN A 222 2.16 -5.26 -5.88
N LEU A 223 1.64 -6.41 -5.42
CA LEU A 223 2.04 -7.01 -4.15
C LEU A 223 3.51 -7.47 -4.21
N PRO A 224 4.27 -7.30 -3.12
CA PRO A 224 5.57 -7.93 -2.98
C PRO A 224 5.47 -9.45 -3.20
N VAL A 225 6.29 -9.98 -4.11
CA VAL A 225 6.27 -11.40 -4.48
C VAL A 225 6.41 -12.34 -3.28
N PRO A 226 7.27 -12.07 -2.27
CA PRO A 226 7.36 -12.91 -1.07
C PRO A 226 6.03 -13.01 -0.31
N LEU A 227 5.32 -11.88 -0.11
CA LEU A 227 4.02 -11.87 0.55
C LEU A 227 2.98 -12.64 -0.28
N PHE A 228 2.91 -12.36 -1.58
CA PHE A 228 1.95 -13.05 -2.46
C PHE A 228 2.12 -14.57 -2.45
N ARG A 229 3.37 -15.06 -2.48
CA ARG A 229 3.64 -16.50 -2.38
C ARG A 229 3.11 -17.10 -1.07
N ARG A 230 3.27 -16.40 0.06
CA ARG A 230 2.72 -16.83 1.35
C ARG A 230 1.20 -16.82 1.37
N MET A 231 0.56 -15.78 0.82
CA MET A 231 -0.90 -15.73 0.68
C MET A 231 -1.46 -16.92 -0.11
N ARG A 232 -0.69 -17.48 -1.07
CA ARG A 232 -1.10 -18.67 -1.83
C ARG A 232 -0.98 -19.98 -1.04
N GLN A 233 -0.16 -20.01 0.01
CA GLN A 233 0.10 -21.18 0.86
C GLN A 233 -0.64 -21.12 2.20
N ALA A 234 -1.07 -19.94 2.61
CA ALA A 234 -1.83 -19.67 3.82
C ALA A 234 -3.23 -20.29 3.81
N ASP A 235 -3.78 -20.49 5.01
CA ASP A 235 -5.16 -20.94 5.19
C ASP A 235 -6.14 -19.90 4.63
N LEU A 236 -7.02 -20.37 3.76
CA LEU A 236 -8.06 -19.59 3.09
C LEU A 236 -9.40 -19.80 3.79
N PHE A 237 -9.94 -18.72 4.34
CA PHE A 237 -11.32 -18.64 4.83
C PHE A 237 -12.19 -18.07 3.71
N PHE A 238 -12.86 -18.95 2.96
CA PHE A 238 -13.61 -18.59 1.77
C PHE A 238 -15.08 -18.31 2.10
N LEU A 239 -15.50 -17.06 1.90
CA LEU A 239 -16.88 -16.63 2.15
C LEU A 239 -17.79 -17.00 0.97
N GLU A 240 -18.74 -17.89 1.23
CA GLU A 240 -19.79 -18.27 0.30
C GLU A 240 -21.10 -17.55 0.66
N MET A 241 -21.65 -16.82 -0.31
CA MET A 241 -22.89 -16.05 -0.14
C MET A 241 -23.68 -16.05 -1.44
N SER A 242 -25.02 -16.08 -1.32
CA SER A 242 -25.90 -16.12 -2.49
C SER A 242 -25.71 -14.89 -3.38
N LYS A 243 -25.81 -15.11 -4.70
CA LYS A 243 -25.60 -14.06 -5.70
C LYS A 243 -26.54 -12.86 -5.52
N ALA A 244 -27.79 -13.13 -5.13
CA ALA A 244 -28.80 -12.10 -4.88
C ALA A 244 -28.42 -11.19 -3.71
N VAL A 245 -27.92 -11.75 -2.60
CA VAL A 245 -27.49 -10.96 -1.44
C VAL A 245 -26.27 -10.09 -1.79
N ARG A 246 -25.29 -10.66 -2.50
CA ARG A 246 -24.10 -9.93 -2.96
C ARG A 246 -24.44 -8.77 -3.90
N ALA A 247 -25.39 -8.97 -4.81
CA ALA A 247 -25.83 -7.92 -5.73
C ALA A 247 -26.48 -6.74 -4.99
N LYS A 248 -27.24 -6.98 -3.92
CA LYS A 248 -27.81 -5.90 -3.09
C LYS A 248 -26.71 -5.05 -2.45
N LEU A 249 -25.70 -5.68 -1.84
CA LEU A 249 -24.57 -4.98 -1.24
C LEU A 249 -23.80 -4.15 -2.28
N LEU A 250 -23.55 -4.70 -3.47
CA LEU A 250 -22.85 -3.97 -4.52
C LEU A 250 -23.63 -2.74 -5.01
N VAL A 251 -24.97 -2.79 -5.03
CA VAL A 251 -25.76 -1.60 -5.35
C VAL A 251 -25.57 -0.53 -4.28
N GLU A 252 -25.55 -0.90 -3.00
CA GLU A 252 -25.28 0.04 -1.90
C GLU A 252 -23.87 0.66 -2.00
N GLU A 253 -22.85 -0.13 -2.38
CA GLU A 253 -21.45 0.34 -2.45
C GLU A 253 -21.09 1.19 -3.69
N TYR A 254 -21.90 1.13 -4.76
CA TYR A 254 -21.58 1.72 -6.07
C TYR A 254 -22.64 2.71 -6.62
N THR A 255 -23.65 3.11 -5.84
CA THR A 255 -24.67 4.12 -6.21
C THR A 255 -24.12 5.56 -6.08
N VAL A 256 -24.56 6.63 -6.78
CA VAL A 256 -25.32 6.87 -8.03
C VAL A 256 -24.50 7.77 -9.00
N ASP A 257 -23.42 8.40 -8.55
CA ASP A 257 -22.77 9.53 -9.23
C ASP A 257 -21.70 9.15 -10.27
N ASN A 258 -21.79 7.96 -10.87
CA ASN A 258 -20.80 7.53 -11.85
C ASN A 258 -21.24 6.47 -12.85
N LYS A 259 -22.43 6.66 -13.46
CA LYS A 259 -22.89 5.79 -14.56
C LYS A 259 -21.85 5.67 -15.67
N GLU A 260 -21.14 6.74 -15.99
CA GLU A 260 -20.09 6.75 -17.00
C GLU A 260 -18.94 5.82 -16.58
N LYS A 261 -18.43 5.93 -15.34
CA LYS A 261 -17.38 5.02 -14.85
C LYS A 261 -17.86 3.57 -14.75
N LEU A 262 -19.11 3.33 -14.36
CA LEU A 262 -19.71 1.98 -14.38
C LEU A 262 -19.76 1.43 -15.80
N ALA A 263 -20.19 2.24 -16.79
CA ALA A 263 -20.21 1.86 -18.19
C ALA A 263 -18.81 1.56 -18.73
N SER A 264 -17.82 2.41 -18.42
CA SER A 264 -16.41 2.18 -18.77
C SER A 264 -15.89 0.89 -18.14
N ALA A 265 -16.22 0.61 -16.87
CA ALA A 265 -15.82 -0.63 -16.20
C ALA A 265 -16.45 -1.87 -16.87
N ILE A 266 -17.73 -1.83 -17.23
CA ILE A 266 -18.40 -2.89 -18.00
C ILE A 266 -17.70 -3.11 -19.35
N GLN A 267 -17.34 -2.04 -20.05
CA GLN A 267 -16.62 -2.12 -21.32
C GLN A 267 -15.25 -2.78 -21.18
N ARG A 268 -14.49 -2.48 -20.11
CA ARG A 268 -13.19 -3.13 -19.85
C ARG A 268 -13.29 -4.64 -19.73
N ILE A 269 -14.39 -5.16 -19.18
CA ILE A 269 -14.61 -6.60 -19.02
C ILE A 269 -15.40 -7.24 -20.19
N ARG A 270 -15.77 -6.47 -21.22
CA ARG A 270 -16.61 -6.92 -22.36
C ARG A 270 -16.20 -8.26 -22.95
N LYS A 271 -14.90 -8.44 -23.25
CA LYS A 271 -14.37 -9.68 -23.87
C LYS A 271 -14.69 -10.92 -23.03
N ARG A 272 -14.68 -10.78 -21.70
CA ARG A 272 -14.89 -11.87 -20.75
C ARG A 272 -16.35 -12.02 -20.34
N LEU A 273 -17.09 -10.91 -20.33
CA LEU A 273 -18.53 -10.88 -20.03
C LEU A 273 -19.38 -11.43 -21.20
N GLY A 274 -18.90 -11.23 -22.44
CA GLY A 274 -19.57 -11.60 -23.68
C GLY A 274 -20.42 -10.46 -24.25
N THR A 275 -20.56 -10.41 -25.58
CA THR A 275 -21.23 -9.31 -26.29
C THR A 275 -22.67 -9.09 -25.82
N GLN A 276 -23.45 -10.17 -25.68
CA GLN A 276 -24.85 -10.09 -25.26
C GLN A 276 -24.99 -9.54 -23.84
N ASN A 277 -24.29 -10.14 -22.87
CA ASN A 277 -24.31 -9.68 -21.47
C ASN A 277 -23.81 -8.23 -21.32
N THR A 278 -22.82 -7.83 -22.12
CA THR A 278 -22.33 -6.45 -22.13
C THR A 278 -23.42 -5.48 -22.59
N LYS A 279 -24.11 -5.80 -23.69
CA LYS A 279 -25.22 -4.98 -24.19
C LYS A 279 -26.35 -4.90 -23.17
N THR A 280 -26.74 -6.03 -22.58
CA THR A 280 -27.78 -6.07 -21.55
C THR A 280 -27.39 -5.28 -20.30
N ALA A 281 -26.14 -5.40 -19.83
CA ALA A 281 -25.67 -4.65 -18.67
C ALA A 281 -25.68 -3.13 -18.92
N LEU A 282 -25.26 -2.67 -20.11
CA LEU A 282 -25.30 -1.25 -20.45
C LEU A 282 -26.72 -0.72 -20.58
N LEU A 283 -27.66 -1.50 -21.13
CA LEU A 283 -29.08 -1.15 -21.18
C LEU A 283 -29.65 -1.03 -19.76
N LYS A 284 -29.42 -2.02 -18.89
CA LYS A 284 -29.89 -2.01 -17.50
C LYS A 284 -29.30 -0.85 -16.70
N LEU A 285 -28.06 -0.46 -16.99
CA LEU A 285 -27.43 0.72 -16.39
C LEU A 285 -28.11 2.02 -16.82
N GLN A 286 -28.53 2.15 -18.09
CA GLN A 286 -29.31 3.30 -18.57
C GLN A 286 -30.67 3.39 -17.87
N GLU A 287 -31.33 2.24 -17.66
CA GLU A 287 -32.61 2.09 -16.97
C GLU A 287 -32.53 2.29 -15.43
N ASN A 288 -31.36 2.62 -14.87
CA ASN A 288 -31.12 2.65 -13.41
C ASN A 288 -31.33 1.31 -12.69
N ASN A 289 -31.36 0.19 -13.42
CA ASN A 289 -31.49 -1.14 -12.82
C ASN A 289 -30.11 -1.68 -12.42
N PHE A 290 -29.50 -1.04 -11.41
CA PHE A 290 -28.17 -1.38 -10.91
C PHE A 290 -28.08 -2.81 -10.35
N TYR A 291 -29.19 -3.34 -9.83
CA TYR A 291 -29.24 -4.70 -9.33
C TYR A 291 -29.00 -5.74 -10.44
N GLU A 292 -29.67 -5.59 -11.59
CA GLU A 292 -29.44 -6.46 -12.74
C GLU A 292 -28.03 -6.29 -13.32
N VAL A 293 -27.50 -5.07 -13.34
CA VAL A 293 -26.10 -4.80 -13.73
C VAL A 293 -25.14 -5.60 -12.84
N ALA A 294 -25.34 -5.55 -11.52
CA ALA A 294 -24.54 -6.29 -10.54
C ALA A 294 -24.67 -7.81 -10.76
N LEU A 295 -25.89 -8.35 -10.95
CA LEU A 295 -26.08 -9.76 -11.23
C LEU A 295 -25.34 -10.22 -12.50
N ILE A 296 -25.39 -9.44 -13.57
CA ILE A 296 -24.67 -9.75 -14.81
C ILE A 296 -23.16 -9.74 -14.56
N ALA A 297 -22.64 -8.70 -13.91
CA ALA A 297 -21.23 -8.56 -13.60
C ALA A 297 -20.71 -9.67 -12.68
N LEU A 298 -21.48 -10.10 -11.69
CA LEU A 298 -21.13 -11.19 -10.78
C LEU A 298 -20.95 -12.52 -11.50
N GLY A 299 -21.72 -12.77 -12.57
CA GLY A 299 -21.56 -13.98 -13.39
C GLY A 299 -20.18 -14.09 -14.05
N TYR A 300 -19.51 -12.95 -14.27
CA TYR A 300 -18.11 -12.91 -14.71
C TYR A 300 -17.16 -13.25 -13.56
N TYR A 301 -17.25 -12.56 -12.41
CA TYR A 301 -16.32 -12.74 -11.29
C TYR A 301 -16.35 -14.14 -10.69
N ASP A 302 -17.54 -14.73 -10.51
CA ASP A 302 -17.68 -16.05 -9.88
C ASP A 302 -16.93 -17.15 -10.66
N LYS A 303 -16.78 -17.02 -11.99
CA LYS A 303 -16.01 -17.96 -12.82
C LYS A 303 -14.51 -17.93 -12.51
N TYR A 304 -13.96 -16.78 -12.14
CA TYR A 304 -12.53 -16.63 -11.84
C TYR A 304 -12.20 -17.13 -10.44
N TYR A 305 -13.08 -16.89 -9.46
CA TYR A 305 -12.89 -17.40 -8.10
C TYR A 305 -12.84 -18.93 -8.05
N LYS A 306 -13.71 -19.62 -8.80
CA LYS A 306 -13.66 -21.09 -8.89
C LYS A 306 -12.30 -21.59 -9.41
N LYS A 307 -11.81 -21.01 -10.49
CA LYS A 307 -10.46 -21.33 -11.04
C LYS A 307 -9.32 -20.99 -10.07
N GLY A 308 -9.46 -19.93 -9.28
CA GLY A 308 -8.47 -19.51 -8.29
C GLY A 308 -8.40 -20.44 -7.08
N MET A 309 -9.56 -20.95 -6.65
CA MET A 309 -9.69 -21.96 -5.59
C MET A 309 -9.15 -23.32 -6.01
N GLU A 310 -9.43 -23.76 -7.25
CA GLU A 310 -8.90 -25.02 -7.81
C GLU A 310 -7.36 -25.08 -7.82
N LYS A 311 -6.69 -23.92 -7.80
CA LYS A 311 -5.22 -23.81 -7.73
C LYS A 311 -4.67 -23.79 -6.30
N ARG A 312 -5.51 -23.79 -5.28
CA ARG A 312 -5.09 -23.94 -3.88
C ARG A 312 -5.17 -25.40 -3.47
N ASN A 313 -4.31 -25.81 -2.55
CA ASN A 313 -4.41 -27.12 -1.95
C ASN A 313 -5.68 -27.19 -1.10
N SER A 314 -6.56 -28.15 -1.36
CA SER A 314 -7.90 -28.23 -0.76
C SER A 314 -7.87 -28.38 0.76
N GLY A 315 -6.78 -28.93 1.33
CA GLY A 315 -6.59 -29.06 2.79
C GLY A 315 -6.46 -27.73 3.55
N HIS A 316 -6.24 -26.61 2.85
CA HIS A 316 -6.07 -25.27 3.42
C HIS A 316 -7.25 -24.33 3.10
N VAL A 317 -8.40 -24.86 2.68
CA VAL A 317 -9.57 -24.05 2.32
C VAL A 317 -10.74 -24.36 3.25
N GLN A 318 -11.12 -23.39 4.08
CA GLN A 318 -12.31 -23.44 4.93
C GLN A 318 -13.43 -22.63 4.29
N VAL A 319 -14.48 -23.31 3.82
CA VAL A 319 -15.65 -22.64 3.22
C VAL A 319 -16.64 -22.24 4.30
N ILE A 320 -16.93 -20.94 4.40
CA ILE A 320 -17.85 -20.35 5.38
C ILE A 320 -19.09 -19.86 4.66
N LYS A 321 -20.22 -20.53 4.89
CA LYS A 321 -21.52 -20.13 4.35
C LYS A 321 -22.11 -19.01 5.18
N LEU A 322 -22.31 -17.85 4.55
CA LEU A 322 -22.90 -16.66 5.17
C LEU A 322 -24.33 -16.44 4.67
N LYS A 323 -25.25 -16.14 5.59
CA LYS A 323 -26.68 -15.94 5.29
C LYS A 323 -27.02 -14.50 4.87
N ASN A 324 -26.23 -13.52 5.32
CA ASN A 324 -26.46 -12.10 5.10
C ASN A 324 -25.12 -11.34 5.08
N THR A 325 -25.19 -10.02 4.87
CA THR A 325 -24.02 -9.11 4.76
C THR A 325 -23.64 -8.44 6.08
N ASN A 326 -24.20 -8.88 7.22
CA ASN A 326 -23.91 -8.26 8.51
C ASN A 326 -22.46 -8.58 8.95
N ALA A 327 -21.57 -7.61 8.75
CA ALA A 327 -20.14 -7.75 9.02
C ALA A 327 -19.83 -8.18 10.46
N LEU A 328 -20.55 -7.61 11.45
CA LEU A 328 -20.38 -7.91 12.88
C LEU A 328 -20.64 -9.41 13.17
N THR A 329 -21.74 -9.94 12.67
CA THR A 329 -22.14 -11.34 12.89
C THR A 329 -21.22 -12.30 12.14
N ASN A 330 -20.89 -11.96 10.90
CA ASN A 330 -20.01 -12.77 10.06
C ASN A 330 -18.58 -12.83 10.62
N ALA A 331 -18.03 -11.71 11.11
CA ALA A 331 -16.73 -11.68 11.80
C ALA A 331 -16.71 -12.61 13.02
N LYS A 332 -17.76 -12.60 13.84
CA LYS A 332 -17.88 -13.53 15.00
C LYS A 332 -17.91 -14.99 14.56
N GLN A 333 -18.57 -15.31 13.45
CA GLN A 333 -18.61 -16.67 12.92
C GLN A 333 -17.23 -17.13 12.46
N ILE A 334 -16.48 -16.27 11.76
CA ILE A 334 -15.14 -16.57 11.27
C ILE A 334 -14.16 -16.80 12.42
N LEU A 335 -14.13 -15.90 13.42
CA LEU A 335 -13.20 -16.01 14.55
C LEU A 335 -13.43 -17.24 15.43
N LYS A 336 -14.67 -17.78 15.49
CA LYS A 336 -14.96 -19.03 16.19
C LYS A 336 -14.29 -20.26 15.53
N LEU A 337 -14.11 -20.22 14.22
CA LEU A 337 -13.48 -21.32 13.46
C LEU A 337 -11.95 -21.30 13.57
N GLN A 338 -11.37 -20.24 14.14
CA GLN A 338 -9.93 -20.11 14.33
C GLN A 338 -9.39 -20.88 15.55
N TYR A 339 -10.27 -21.27 16.48
CA TYR A 339 -9.92 -21.96 17.72
C TYR A 339 -10.31 -23.46 17.73
N VAL A 340 -10.63 -24.01 16.56
CA VAL A 340 -10.93 -25.43 16.33
C VAL A 340 -9.89 -25.98 15.37
#